data_AF-A0A0G0KWA9-F1
#
_entry.id   AF-A0A0G0KWA9-F1
#
_cell.length_a   1.000
_cell.length_b   1.000
_cell.length_c   1.000
_cell.angle_alpha   90.00
_cell.angle_beta   90.00
_cell.angle_gamma   90.00
#
_symmetry.space_group_name_H-M   'P 1'
#
loop_
_entity.id
_entity.type
_entity.pdbx_description
1 polymer ?
#
loop_
_entity_poly.entity_id
_entity_poly.type
_entity_poly.pdbx_seq_one_letter_code
_entity_poly.pdbx_strand_id
1 'polypeptide(L)'
;PWDLDLVTASPSLRRRFLDSVLSQTDRDYRRSIMIYEKGLRQRNRLLLRIRDENLSRGQLMYWDRLLIKHGTYITEKREGFIEYCNKFKSLQSTAYSLLYDRSVINEGRLEQYKNEEVAAGMTLVGPHRDDFIIEITNNKKEIKKLRNKEINKEERNLAIFGSRGEQRMGVLWLKLAELSYIESVTHDKPILLLDDIFSELDHEHREIVMGVCNNQQTIITTADPHNVEGLTGIKKINIRR
;
A
#
# COMPACT_ATOMS: atom_id res chain seq x y z
N PRO A 1 -7.74 -11.23 -10.45
CA PRO A 1 -7.07 -12.16 -9.48
C PRO A 1 -5.98 -11.54 -8.57
N TRP A 2 -4.96 -10.84 -9.11
CA TRP A 2 -3.77 -10.43 -8.33
C TRP A 2 -3.97 -9.24 -7.38
N ASP A 3 -4.94 -8.37 -7.62
CA ASP A 3 -5.12 -7.19 -6.75
C ASP A 3 -5.81 -7.52 -5.41
N LEU A 4 -6.54 -8.64 -5.32
CA LEU A 4 -7.16 -9.07 -4.05
C LEU A 4 -6.10 -9.37 -2.98
N ASP A 5 -4.91 -9.76 -3.40
CA ASP A 5 -3.78 -10.02 -2.51
C ASP A 5 -3.36 -8.75 -1.73
N LEU A 6 -3.70 -7.54 -2.21
CA LEU A 6 -3.47 -6.32 -1.41
C LEU A 6 -4.28 -6.31 -0.11
N VAL A 7 -5.44 -6.97 -0.09
CA VAL A 7 -6.27 -7.11 1.10
C VAL A 7 -5.83 -8.32 1.91
N THR A 8 -5.69 -9.48 1.26
CA THR A 8 -5.60 -10.78 1.97
C THR A 8 -4.19 -11.31 2.15
N ALA A 9 -3.20 -10.81 1.40
CA ALA A 9 -1.85 -11.40 1.39
C ALA A 9 -0.91 -10.78 2.43
N SER A 10 0.38 -11.11 2.30
CA SER A 10 1.40 -10.75 3.28
C SER A 10 1.73 -9.25 3.32
N PRO A 11 2.24 -8.74 4.46
CA PRO A 11 2.72 -7.36 4.60
C PRO A 11 3.74 -6.94 3.52
N SER A 12 4.54 -7.89 3.02
CA SER A 12 5.54 -7.66 1.97
C SER A 12 4.92 -7.17 0.66
N LEU A 13 3.74 -7.66 0.30
CA LEU A 13 3.06 -7.23 -0.93
C LEU A 13 2.49 -5.82 -0.78
N ARG A 14 1.90 -5.53 0.39
CA ARG A 14 1.39 -4.20 0.74
C ARG A 14 2.50 -3.15 0.79
N ARG A 15 3.65 -3.46 1.38
CA ARG A 15 4.83 -2.57 1.32
C ARG A 15 5.27 -2.31 -0.12
N ARG A 16 5.33 -3.35 -0.96
CA ARG A 16 5.68 -3.21 -2.38
C ARG A 16 4.70 -2.29 -3.12
N PHE A 17 3.41 -2.37 -2.81
CA PHE A 17 2.42 -1.43 -3.33
C PHE A 17 2.75 0.01 -2.96
N LEU A 18 2.95 0.30 -1.66
CA LEU A 18 3.37 1.64 -1.20
C LEU A 18 4.64 2.10 -1.92
N ASP A 19 5.66 1.24 -1.97
CA ASP A 19 6.95 1.55 -2.58
C ASP A 19 6.83 1.84 -4.07
N SER A 20 5.93 1.14 -4.77
CA SER A 20 5.65 1.37 -6.19
C SER A 20 5.00 2.73 -6.43
N VAL A 21 3.98 3.10 -5.65
CA VAL A 21 3.28 4.39 -5.79
C VAL A 21 4.22 5.56 -5.49
N LEU A 22 4.92 5.49 -4.36
CA LEU A 22 5.78 6.56 -3.89
C LEU A 22 7.04 6.72 -4.75
N SER A 23 7.57 5.64 -5.31
CA SER A 23 8.73 5.72 -6.21
C SER A 23 8.41 6.31 -7.60
N GLN A 24 7.13 6.31 -8.00
CA GLN A 24 6.68 6.94 -9.24
C GLN A 24 6.52 8.46 -9.08
N THR A 25 6.17 8.92 -7.88
CA THR A 25 5.84 10.31 -7.58
C THR A 25 6.99 11.07 -6.92
N ASP A 26 7.93 10.37 -6.28
CA ASP A 26 9.02 10.98 -5.53
C ASP A 26 10.38 10.32 -5.83
N ARG A 27 11.28 11.10 -6.46
CA ARG A 27 12.63 10.65 -6.83
C ARG A 27 13.51 10.40 -5.59
N ASP A 28 13.35 11.19 -4.55
CA ASP A 28 14.12 11.06 -3.31
C ASP A 28 13.62 9.87 -2.48
N TYR A 29 12.33 9.55 -2.56
CA TYR A 29 11.79 8.30 -2.00
C TYR A 29 12.42 7.09 -2.69
N ARG A 30 12.40 7.08 -4.04
CA ARG A 30 13.04 6.01 -4.83
C ARG A 30 14.52 5.86 -4.50
N ARG A 31 15.24 6.97 -4.30
CA ARG A 31 16.64 6.92 -3.88
C ARG A 31 16.78 6.38 -2.46
N SER A 32 15.93 6.81 -1.54
CA SER A 32 15.96 6.41 -0.14
C SER A 32 15.67 4.93 0.06
N ILE A 33 14.68 4.36 -0.64
CA ILE A 33 14.39 2.92 -0.56
C ILE A 33 15.58 2.08 -1.05
N MET A 34 16.21 2.45 -2.17
CA MET A 34 17.40 1.75 -2.68
C MET A 34 18.58 1.80 -1.70
N ILE A 35 18.84 2.96 -1.10
CA ILE A 35 19.92 3.12 -0.11
C ILE A 35 19.59 2.33 1.16
N TYR A 36 18.35 2.42 1.63
CA TYR A 36 17.87 1.71 2.82
C TYR A 36 18.00 0.19 2.66
N GLU A 37 17.51 -0.39 1.55
CA GLU A 37 17.61 -1.83 1.30
C GLU A 37 19.06 -2.33 1.18
N LYS A 38 19.94 -1.54 0.54
CA LYS A 38 21.37 -1.85 0.47
C LYS A 38 22.00 -1.80 1.87
N GLY A 39 21.71 -0.75 2.64
CA GLY A 39 22.20 -0.59 4.00
C GLY A 39 21.71 -1.70 4.93
N LEU A 40 20.43 -2.08 4.80
CA LEU A 40 19.80 -3.12 5.60
C LEU A 40 20.47 -4.48 5.38
N ARG A 41 20.75 -4.82 4.11
CA ARG A 41 21.49 -6.04 3.77
C ARG A 41 22.90 -6.05 4.38
N GLN A 42 23.61 -4.92 4.33
CA GLN A 42 24.96 -4.84 4.91
C GLN A 42 24.93 -4.91 6.44
N ARG A 43 23.98 -4.22 7.06
CA ARG A 43 23.75 -4.27 8.52
C ARG A 43 23.43 -5.68 8.98
N ASN A 44 22.52 -6.39 8.30
CA ASN A 44 22.14 -7.76 8.65
C ASN A 44 23.32 -8.73 8.53
N ARG A 45 24.18 -8.57 7.50
CA ARG A 45 25.43 -9.35 7.42
C ARG A 45 26.36 -9.08 8.60
N LEU A 46 26.50 -7.83 9.01
CA LEU A 46 27.31 -7.48 10.18
C LEU A 46 26.71 -8.03 11.48
N LEU A 47 25.39 -8.03 11.64
CA LEU A 47 24.73 -8.66 12.79
C LEU A 47 25.06 -10.15 12.89
N LEU A 48 25.04 -10.88 11.77
CA LEU A 48 25.45 -12.29 11.73
C LEU A 48 26.91 -12.47 12.14
N ARG A 49 27.82 -11.63 11.63
CA ARG A 49 29.24 -11.69 12.02
C ARG A 49 29.48 -11.30 13.47
N ILE A 50 28.75 -10.34 14.02
CA ILE A 50 28.80 -10.01 15.45
C ILE A 50 28.36 -11.20 16.29
N ARG A 51 27.31 -11.91 15.87
CA ARG A 51 26.81 -13.11 16.55
C ARG A 51 27.82 -14.27 16.49
N ASP A 52 28.38 -14.54 15.31
CA ASP A 52 29.15 -15.75 15.04
C ASP A 52 30.67 -15.58 15.30
N GLU A 53 31.21 -14.37 15.09
CA GLU A 53 32.64 -14.04 15.24
C GLU A 53 32.93 -13.12 16.47
N ASN A 54 31.91 -12.79 17.27
CA ASN A 54 32.00 -11.92 18.45
C ASN A 54 32.63 -10.53 18.17
N LEU A 55 32.36 -9.98 16.98
CA LEU A 55 32.85 -8.65 16.58
C LEU A 55 32.22 -7.52 17.41
N SER A 56 32.92 -6.38 17.47
CA SER A 56 32.38 -5.18 18.13
C SER A 56 31.17 -4.62 17.39
N ARG A 57 30.10 -4.33 18.15
CA ARG A 57 28.89 -3.64 17.68
C ARG A 57 29.16 -2.23 17.13
N GLY A 58 30.29 -1.61 17.48
CA GLY A 58 30.65 -0.28 16.98
C GLY A 58 30.68 -0.20 15.44
N GLN A 59 30.86 -1.33 14.75
CA GLN A 59 30.80 -1.43 13.29
C GLN A 59 29.41 -1.15 12.70
N LEU A 60 28.34 -1.24 13.50
CA LEU A 60 26.97 -0.97 13.05
C LEU A 60 26.67 0.53 12.92
N MET A 61 27.42 1.40 13.62
CA MET A 61 27.08 2.82 13.78
C MET A 61 26.84 3.57 12.46
N TYR A 62 27.67 3.31 11.44
CA TYR A 62 27.49 3.92 10.11
C TYR A 62 26.16 3.49 9.48
N TRP A 63 25.84 2.20 9.56
CA TRP A 63 24.61 1.63 9.00
C TRP A 63 23.39 2.03 9.80
N ASP A 64 23.49 2.13 11.13
CA ASP A 64 22.42 2.63 12.00
C ASP A 64 22.01 4.04 11.58
N ARG A 65 22.97 4.97 11.44
CA ARG A 65 22.70 6.34 10.98
C ARG A 65 22.08 6.38 9.58
N LEU A 66 22.58 5.55 8.66
CA LEU A 66 22.05 5.44 7.30
C LEU A 66 20.61 4.93 7.28
N LEU A 67 20.32 3.87 8.07
CA LEU A 67 18.98 3.30 8.16
C LEU A 67 18.00 4.24 8.86
N ILE A 68 18.40 4.94 9.93
CA ILE A 68 17.56 5.95 10.58
C ILE A 68 17.21 7.03 9.57
N LYS A 69 18.21 7.65 8.92
CA LYS A 69 17.99 8.76 7.98
C LYS A 69 17.01 8.39 6.86
N HIS A 70 17.28 7.31 6.14
CA HIS A 70 16.42 6.92 5.01
C HIS A 70 15.14 6.24 5.45
N GLY A 71 15.16 5.54 6.59
CA GLY A 71 13.99 4.89 7.15
C GLY A 71 12.94 5.88 7.61
N THR A 72 13.34 6.97 8.28
CA THR A 72 12.45 8.06 8.67
C THR A 72 11.77 8.68 7.45
N TYR A 73 12.54 9.01 6.41
CA TYR A 73 11.99 9.59 5.18
C TYR A 73 10.97 8.66 4.49
N ILE A 74 11.24 7.35 4.46
CA ILE A 74 10.31 6.35 3.91
C ILE A 74 9.01 6.33 4.72
N THR A 75 9.10 6.27 6.05
CA THR A 75 7.94 6.25 6.94
C THR A 75 7.09 7.51 6.78
N GLU A 76 7.70 8.70 6.76
CA GLU A 76 6.99 9.98 6.57
C GLU A 76 6.19 10.02 5.25
N LYS A 77 6.78 9.53 4.16
CA LYS A 77 6.13 9.50 2.85
C LYS A 77 4.99 8.48 2.79
N ARG A 78 5.17 7.32 3.43
CA ARG A 78 4.11 6.31 3.58
C ARG A 78 2.93 6.84 4.39
N GLU A 79 3.20 7.52 5.50
CA GLU A 79 2.16 8.19 6.30
C GLU A 79 1.39 9.21 5.47
N GLY A 80 2.10 10.09 4.74
CA GLY A 80 1.47 11.08 3.88
C GLY A 80 0.54 10.47 2.82
N PHE A 81 0.95 9.38 2.17
CA PHE A 81 0.11 8.67 1.21
C PHE A 81 -1.10 7.99 1.87
N ILE A 82 -0.90 7.35 3.02
CA ILE A 82 -1.98 6.70 3.78
C ILE A 82 -3.02 7.73 4.25
N GLU A 83 -2.56 8.88 4.76
CA GLU A 83 -3.44 9.99 5.13
C GLU A 83 -4.19 10.57 3.94
N TYR A 84 -3.55 10.63 2.77
CA TYR A 84 -4.20 11.04 1.53
C TYR A 84 -5.33 10.06 1.17
N CYS A 85 -5.05 8.75 1.16
CA CYS A 85 -6.05 7.71 0.92
C CYS A 85 -7.22 7.81 1.91
N ASN A 86 -6.94 8.05 3.19
CA ASN A 86 -7.98 8.19 4.23
C ASN A 86 -8.87 9.42 4.06
N LYS A 87 -8.44 10.42 3.27
CA LYS A 87 -9.25 11.58 2.88
C LYS A 87 -9.96 11.38 1.54
N PHE A 88 -9.63 10.31 0.82
CA PHE A 88 -10.26 9.99 -0.46
C PHE A 88 -11.74 9.63 -0.27
N LYS A 89 -12.57 10.09 -1.20
CA LYS A 89 -14.02 9.94 -1.12
C LYS A 89 -14.44 8.47 -0.98
N SER A 90 -15.48 8.22 -0.19
CA SER A 90 -16.11 6.91 -0.08
C SER A 90 -16.70 6.47 -1.42
N LEU A 91 -16.73 5.17 -1.66
CA LEU A 91 -17.51 4.60 -2.76
C LEU A 91 -18.93 4.36 -2.25
N GLN A 92 -19.90 5.10 -2.80
CA GLN A 92 -21.32 5.02 -2.42
C GLN A 92 -21.54 5.22 -0.91
N SER A 93 -22.17 4.25 -0.23
CA SER A 93 -22.43 4.23 1.21
C SER A 93 -21.33 3.61 2.05
N THR A 94 -20.32 3.01 1.42
CA THR A 94 -19.26 2.26 2.10
C THR A 94 -18.00 3.10 2.20
N ALA A 95 -17.53 3.29 3.43
CA ALA A 95 -16.28 3.98 3.69
C ALA A 95 -15.15 2.97 3.87
N TYR A 96 -14.03 3.22 3.22
CA TYR A 96 -12.79 2.48 3.39
C TYR A 96 -11.74 3.40 4.01
N SER A 97 -10.84 2.82 4.79
CA SER A 97 -9.67 3.52 5.32
C SER A 97 -8.50 2.56 5.46
N LEU A 98 -7.31 3.11 5.61
CA LEU A 98 -6.06 2.41 5.82
C LEU A 98 -5.61 2.65 7.26
N LEU A 99 -5.37 1.58 7.99
CA LEU A 99 -4.67 1.60 9.27
C LEU A 99 -3.20 1.27 9.03
N TYR A 100 -2.31 2.20 9.34
CA TYR A 100 -0.86 2.03 9.21
C TYR A 100 -0.25 1.50 10.50
N ASP A 101 0.40 0.34 10.41
CA ASP A 101 1.22 -0.23 11.47
C ASP A 101 2.71 0.02 11.15
N ARG A 102 3.24 1.11 11.70
CA ARG A 102 4.61 1.53 11.45
C ARG A 102 5.59 0.93 12.46
N SER A 103 6.70 0.40 11.95
CA SER A 103 7.84 0.00 12.77
C SER A 103 8.82 1.17 12.87
N VAL A 104 8.72 1.92 13.98
CA VAL A 104 9.55 3.10 14.22
C VAL A 104 11.03 2.72 14.28
N ILE A 105 11.85 3.44 13.50
CA ILE A 105 13.31 3.38 13.55
C ILE A 105 13.90 4.67 14.09
N ASN A 106 14.66 4.55 15.18
CA ASN A 106 15.46 5.62 15.77
C ASN A 106 16.54 4.98 16.67
N GLU A 107 17.46 5.79 17.20
CA GLU A 107 18.55 5.30 18.05
C GLU A 107 18.04 4.53 19.27
N GLY A 108 17.01 5.04 19.95
CA GLY A 108 16.42 4.39 21.13
C GLY A 108 15.81 3.03 20.82
N ARG A 109 15.15 2.86 19.67
CA ARG A 109 14.58 1.59 19.22
C ARG A 109 15.67 0.59 18.84
N LEU A 110 16.72 1.02 18.15
CA LEU A 110 17.85 0.14 17.81
C LEU A 110 18.60 -0.32 19.07
N GLU A 111 18.75 0.56 20.06
CA GLU A 111 19.34 0.21 21.35
C GLU A 111 18.45 -0.73 22.16
N GLN A 112 17.12 -0.52 22.12
CA GLN A 112 16.15 -1.38 22.79
C GLN A 112 16.24 -2.84 22.33
N TYR A 113 16.40 -3.09 21.02
CA TYR A 113 16.48 -4.45 20.47
C TYR A 113 17.92 -4.93 20.21
N LYS A 114 18.92 -4.30 20.84
CA LYS A 114 20.32 -4.53 20.49
C LYS A 114 20.72 -6.00 20.58
N ASN A 115 20.24 -6.72 21.59
CA ASN A 115 20.62 -8.10 21.84
C ASN A 115 19.84 -9.04 20.93
N GLU A 116 18.55 -8.76 20.76
CA GLU A 116 17.60 -9.49 19.94
C GLU A 116 17.99 -9.45 18.46
N GLU A 117 18.43 -8.30 17.95
CA GLU A 117 18.89 -8.16 16.56
C GLU A 117 20.16 -8.97 16.27
N VAL A 118 21.07 -9.07 17.26
CA VAL A 118 22.28 -9.91 17.13
C VAL A 118 21.89 -11.38 17.17
N ALA A 119 21.08 -11.78 18.15
CA ALA A 119 20.61 -13.16 18.27
C ALA A 119 19.88 -13.63 16.99
N ALA A 120 18.97 -12.79 16.48
CA ALA A 120 18.21 -13.05 15.26
C ALA A 120 19.05 -12.93 13.97
N GLY A 121 20.21 -12.28 14.01
CA GLY A 121 21.03 -12.01 12.82
C GLY A 121 20.35 -11.08 11.81
N MET A 122 19.40 -10.27 12.25
CA MET A 122 18.62 -9.39 11.38
C MET A 122 18.12 -8.16 12.13
N THR A 123 17.94 -7.07 11.39
CA THR A 123 17.30 -5.86 11.89
C THR A 123 15.82 -6.14 12.16
N LEU A 124 15.32 -5.67 13.31
CA LEU A 124 13.97 -5.93 13.80
C LEU A 124 13.08 -4.67 13.79
N VAL A 125 13.66 -3.49 13.57
CA VAL A 125 12.94 -2.20 13.56
C VAL A 125 13.15 -1.42 12.26
N GLY A 126 12.12 -0.69 11.84
CA GLY A 126 12.15 0.18 10.65
C GLY A 126 11.25 -0.25 9.51
N PRO A 127 11.17 0.56 8.45
CA PRO A 127 10.10 0.48 7.44
C PRO A 127 10.03 -0.83 6.65
N HIS A 128 11.08 -1.66 6.65
CA HIS A 128 11.02 -3.00 6.07
C HIS A 128 10.08 -3.95 6.83
N ARG A 129 9.66 -3.58 8.04
CA ARG A 129 8.71 -4.31 8.89
C ARG A 129 7.31 -3.70 8.92
N ASP A 130 7.11 -2.52 8.35
CA ASP A 130 5.81 -1.84 8.35
C ASP A 130 4.71 -2.69 7.71
N ASP A 131 3.48 -2.40 8.06
CA ASP A 131 2.31 -2.91 7.38
C ASP A 131 1.19 -1.88 7.31
N PHE A 132 0.20 -2.13 6.47
CA PHE A 132 -1.09 -1.45 6.58
C PHE A 132 -2.21 -2.46 6.41
N ILE A 133 -3.38 -2.20 6.96
CA ILE A 133 -4.58 -2.99 6.69
C ILE A 133 -5.68 -2.08 6.15
N ILE A 134 -6.55 -2.64 5.32
CA ILE A 134 -7.74 -1.92 4.85
C ILE A 134 -8.85 -2.19 5.86
N GLU A 135 -9.43 -1.12 6.39
CA GLU A 135 -10.63 -1.14 7.21
C GLU A 135 -11.86 -0.77 6.37
N ILE A 136 -12.99 -1.41 6.65
CA ILE A 136 -14.30 -1.13 6.04
C ILE A 136 -15.30 -0.64 7.08
N THR A 137 -16.22 0.24 6.67
CA THR A 137 -17.34 0.71 7.48
C THR A 137 -18.60 0.81 6.63
N ASN A 138 -19.61 0.00 6.96
CA ASN A 138 -20.76 -0.27 6.08
C ASN A 138 -22.03 0.52 6.46
N ASN A 139 -22.04 1.24 7.59
CA ASN A 139 -23.26 1.90 8.08
C ASN A 139 -23.09 3.39 8.40
N LYS A 140 -24.04 4.23 7.95
CA LYS A 140 -24.12 5.67 8.31
C LYS A 140 -24.14 5.92 9.83
N LYS A 141 -24.70 4.98 10.62
CA LYS A 141 -24.68 5.02 12.10
C LYS A 141 -23.28 4.78 12.66
N GLU A 142 -22.51 3.86 12.09
CA GLU A 142 -21.10 3.62 12.45
C GLU A 142 -20.23 4.82 12.07
N ILE A 143 -20.46 5.41 10.89
CA ILE A 143 -19.76 6.63 10.45
C ILE A 143 -19.99 7.80 11.43
N LYS A 144 -21.21 7.95 11.97
CA LYS A 144 -21.48 8.92 13.05
C LYS A 144 -20.80 8.55 14.37
N LYS A 145 -20.75 7.26 14.73
CA LYS A 145 -20.02 6.76 15.91
C LYS A 145 -18.50 6.90 15.80
N LEU A 146 -17.92 6.92 14.60
CA LEU A 146 -16.48 7.18 14.40
C LEU A 146 -16.05 8.57 14.92
N ARG A 147 -16.93 9.58 14.85
CA ARG A 147 -16.69 10.87 15.52
C ARG A 147 -16.62 10.73 17.05
N ASN A 148 -17.23 9.69 17.59
CA ASN A 148 -17.35 9.38 19.01
C ASN A 148 -16.65 8.04 19.37
N LYS A 149 -15.38 7.84 18.97
CA LYS A 149 -14.33 6.92 19.49
C LYS A 149 -14.63 5.47 19.97
N GLU A 150 -15.84 4.94 19.96
CA GLU A 150 -16.21 3.64 20.55
C GLU A 150 -16.54 2.58 19.48
N ILE A 151 -15.58 2.24 18.62
CA ILE A 151 -15.70 1.04 17.77
C ILE A 151 -14.43 0.21 17.88
N ASN A 152 -14.59 -1.08 18.16
CA ASN A 152 -13.51 -2.06 18.17
C ASN A 152 -12.82 -2.06 16.79
N LYS A 153 -11.50 -1.85 16.76
CA LYS A 153 -10.71 -1.82 15.52
C LYS A 153 -10.68 -3.18 14.81
N GLU A 154 -10.77 -4.27 15.55
CA GLU A 154 -10.66 -5.62 15.00
C GLU A 154 -11.80 -5.97 14.03
N GLU A 155 -13.05 -5.62 14.36
CA GLU A 155 -14.24 -5.92 13.55
C GLU A 155 -14.28 -5.20 12.18
N ARG A 156 -13.33 -4.30 11.92
CA ARG A 156 -13.28 -3.51 10.68
C ARG A 156 -12.26 -4.01 9.68
N ASN A 157 -11.43 -5.00 10.02
CA ASN A 157 -10.42 -5.53 9.11
C ASN A 157 -11.09 -6.20 7.88
N LEU A 158 -10.94 -5.58 6.71
CA LEU A 158 -11.57 -6.01 5.47
C LEU A 158 -11.15 -7.43 5.05
N ALA A 159 -9.91 -7.83 5.37
CA ALA A 159 -9.41 -9.16 5.02
C ALA A 159 -10.11 -10.28 5.80
N ILE A 160 -10.50 -10.00 7.04
CA ILE A 160 -11.09 -10.99 7.96
C ILE A 160 -12.62 -10.97 7.86
N PHE A 161 -13.23 -9.80 7.83
CA PHE A 161 -14.68 -9.62 7.97
C PHE A 161 -15.39 -9.25 6.68
N GLY A 162 -14.66 -8.77 5.66
CA GLY A 162 -15.24 -8.39 4.38
C GLY A 162 -15.63 -9.60 3.53
N SER A 163 -16.82 -9.55 2.95
CA SER A 163 -17.21 -10.43 1.85
C SER A 163 -16.28 -10.25 0.64
N ARG A 164 -16.23 -11.23 -0.27
CA ARG A 164 -15.39 -11.13 -1.47
C ARG A 164 -15.70 -9.91 -2.34
N GLY A 165 -16.97 -9.48 -2.40
CA GLY A 165 -17.37 -8.25 -3.11
C GLY A 165 -16.81 -6.99 -2.44
N GLU A 166 -16.92 -6.90 -1.12
CA GLU A 166 -16.36 -5.79 -0.33
C GLU A 166 -14.83 -5.74 -0.41
N GLN A 167 -14.16 -6.89 -0.39
CA GLN A 167 -12.71 -6.94 -0.55
C GLN A 167 -12.28 -6.39 -1.92
N ARG A 168 -12.95 -6.80 -3.00
CA ARG A 168 -12.72 -6.25 -4.35
C ARG A 168 -12.96 -4.75 -4.40
N MET A 169 -13.96 -4.25 -3.70
CA MET A 169 -14.24 -2.81 -3.63
C MET A 169 -13.25 -2.03 -2.80
N GLY A 170 -12.72 -2.59 -1.70
CA GLY A 170 -11.62 -1.97 -0.98
C GLY A 170 -10.36 -1.85 -1.82
N VAL A 171 -10.07 -2.87 -2.64
CA VAL A 171 -8.98 -2.81 -3.63
C VAL A 171 -9.24 -1.73 -4.68
N LEU A 172 -10.42 -1.71 -5.28
CA LEU A 172 -10.78 -0.69 -6.28
C LEU A 172 -10.66 0.71 -5.67
N TRP A 173 -11.22 0.94 -4.49
CA TRP A 173 -11.09 2.20 -3.76
C TRP A 173 -9.62 2.60 -3.58
N LEU A 174 -8.77 1.67 -3.16
CA LEU A 174 -7.34 1.95 -2.98
C LEU A 174 -6.64 2.30 -4.31
N LYS A 175 -7.00 1.63 -5.41
CA LYS A 175 -6.50 1.94 -6.75
C LYS A 175 -6.97 3.30 -7.25
N LEU A 176 -8.21 3.69 -6.97
CA LEU A 176 -8.72 5.01 -7.29
C LEU A 176 -8.04 6.12 -6.46
N ALA A 177 -7.76 5.84 -5.18
CA ALA A 177 -6.97 6.72 -4.33
C ALA A 177 -5.52 6.85 -4.84
N GLU A 178 -4.90 5.75 -5.28
CA GLU A 178 -3.59 5.73 -5.94
C GLU A 178 -3.57 6.65 -7.19
N LEU A 179 -4.52 6.47 -8.11
CA LEU A 179 -4.62 7.29 -9.33
C LEU A 179 -4.75 8.78 -8.98
N SER A 180 -5.65 9.10 -8.05
CA SER A 180 -5.88 10.47 -7.60
C SER A 180 -4.65 11.08 -6.93
N TYR A 181 -3.92 10.29 -6.13
CA TYR A 181 -2.69 10.73 -5.50
C TYR A 181 -1.62 11.07 -6.54
N ILE A 182 -1.40 10.17 -7.51
CA ILE A 182 -0.42 10.39 -8.58
C ILE A 182 -0.77 11.66 -9.38
N GLU A 183 -2.03 11.86 -9.76
CA GLU A 183 -2.48 13.08 -10.44
C GLU A 183 -2.23 14.34 -9.57
N SER A 184 -2.48 14.26 -8.27
CA SER A 184 -2.29 15.40 -7.35
C SER A 184 -0.83 15.84 -7.21
N VAL A 185 0.11 14.90 -7.31
CA VAL A 185 1.55 15.17 -7.13
C VAL A 185 2.24 15.48 -8.46
N THR A 186 1.89 14.76 -9.52
CA THR A 186 2.55 14.90 -10.83
C THR A 186 1.89 15.96 -11.71
N HIS A 187 0.64 16.33 -11.41
CA HIS A 187 -0.25 17.13 -12.26
C HIS A 187 -0.55 16.51 -13.63
N ASP A 188 -0.16 15.24 -13.82
CA ASP A 188 -0.42 14.45 -15.01
C ASP A 188 -1.40 13.33 -14.69
N LYS A 189 -2.31 13.06 -15.63
CA LYS A 189 -3.30 12.00 -15.49
C LYS A 189 -2.71 10.64 -15.91
N PRO A 190 -2.56 9.66 -15.00
CA PRO A 190 -1.94 8.38 -15.32
C PRO A 190 -2.83 7.46 -16.16
N ILE A 191 -2.29 6.77 -17.17
CA ILE A 191 -3.06 5.82 -17.97
C ILE A 191 -3.57 4.67 -17.09
N LEU A 192 -4.88 4.41 -17.14
CA LEU A 192 -5.51 3.31 -16.40
C LEU A 192 -5.47 2.02 -17.23
N LEU A 193 -4.95 0.95 -16.65
CA LEU A 193 -4.93 -0.38 -17.25
C LEU A 193 -5.86 -1.30 -16.46
N LEU A 194 -6.88 -1.84 -17.11
CA LEU A 194 -7.85 -2.77 -16.50
C LEU A 194 -7.76 -4.13 -17.19
N ASP A 195 -7.37 -5.16 -16.44
CA ASP A 195 -7.23 -6.52 -16.96
C ASP A 195 -8.44 -7.39 -16.57
N ASP A 196 -9.37 -7.58 -17.50
CA ASP A 196 -10.65 -8.33 -17.37
C ASP A 196 -11.43 -8.08 -16.07
N ILE A 197 -11.31 -6.88 -15.49
CA ILE A 197 -11.92 -6.57 -14.18
C ILE A 197 -13.45 -6.69 -14.20
N PHE A 198 -14.09 -6.43 -15.35
CA PHE A 198 -15.54 -6.37 -15.47
C PHE A 198 -16.23 -7.73 -15.32
N SER A 199 -15.57 -8.84 -15.65
CA SER A 199 -16.14 -10.19 -15.50
C SER A 199 -16.36 -10.57 -14.03
N GLU A 200 -15.67 -9.86 -13.11
CA GLU A 200 -15.68 -10.11 -11.67
C GLU A 200 -16.56 -9.12 -10.87
N LEU A 201 -17.18 -8.14 -11.51
CA LEU A 201 -17.95 -7.07 -10.85
C LEU A 201 -19.45 -7.25 -11.04
N ASP A 202 -20.24 -6.90 -10.01
CA ASP A 202 -21.69 -6.74 -10.18
C ASP A 202 -22.01 -5.40 -10.89
N HIS A 203 -23.30 -5.19 -11.17
CA HIS A 203 -23.78 -4.02 -11.92
C HIS A 203 -23.40 -2.69 -11.23
N GLU A 204 -23.52 -2.63 -9.91
CA GLU A 204 -23.28 -1.41 -9.14
C GLU A 204 -21.79 -1.01 -9.18
N HIS A 205 -20.91 -2.00 -9.03
CA HIS A 205 -19.47 -1.78 -9.09
C HIS A 205 -18.97 -1.47 -10.51
N ARG A 206 -19.62 -2.04 -11.54
CA ARG A 206 -19.33 -1.70 -12.94
C ARG A 206 -19.55 -0.20 -13.18
N GLU A 207 -20.65 0.38 -12.72
CA GLU A 207 -20.93 1.81 -12.92
C GLU A 207 -19.83 2.73 -12.35
N ILE A 208 -19.29 2.40 -11.17
CA ILE A 208 -18.18 3.14 -10.56
C ILE A 208 -16.95 3.11 -11.48
N VAL A 209 -16.54 1.93 -11.94
CA VAL A 209 -15.37 1.76 -12.81
C VAL A 209 -15.58 2.52 -14.12
N MET A 210 -16.78 2.45 -14.70
CA MET A 210 -17.14 3.13 -15.94
C MET A 210 -17.05 4.66 -15.80
N GLY A 211 -17.51 5.22 -14.67
CA GLY A 211 -17.40 6.64 -14.38
C GLY A 211 -15.95 7.12 -14.29
N VAL A 212 -15.03 6.28 -13.79
CA VAL A 212 -13.59 6.57 -13.76
C VAL A 212 -13.00 6.48 -15.16
N CYS A 213 -13.34 5.44 -15.92
CA CYS A 213 -12.85 5.24 -17.29
C CYS A 213 -13.21 6.41 -18.22
N ASN A 214 -14.35 7.06 -18.03
CA ASN A 214 -14.76 8.20 -18.84
C ASN A 214 -13.93 9.47 -18.57
N ASN A 215 -13.28 9.58 -17.40
CA ASN A 215 -12.50 10.75 -17.01
C ASN A 215 -10.98 10.55 -17.18
N GLN A 216 -10.57 9.37 -17.64
CA GLN A 216 -9.18 8.91 -17.67
C GLN A 216 -8.89 8.13 -18.96
N GLN A 217 -7.71 8.33 -19.55
CA GLN A 217 -7.29 7.47 -20.66
C GLN A 217 -7.13 6.03 -20.14
N THR A 218 -7.94 5.12 -20.67
CA THR A 218 -8.07 3.75 -20.13
C THR A 218 -7.85 2.71 -21.22
N ILE A 219 -7.07 1.67 -20.91
CA ILE A 219 -6.91 0.46 -21.71
C ILE A 219 -7.57 -0.69 -20.94
N ILE A 220 -8.45 -1.43 -21.62
CA ILE A 220 -9.26 -2.48 -21.02
C ILE A 220 -9.05 -3.76 -21.83
N THR A 221 -8.73 -4.85 -21.16
CA THR A 221 -8.85 -6.19 -21.73
C THR A 221 -10.17 -6.79 -21.24
N THR A 222 -10.89 -7.51 -22.12
CA THR A 222 -12.04 -8.31 -21.70
C THR A 222 -12.30 -9.43 -22.67
N ALA A 223 -12.80 -10.56 -22.15
CA ALA A 223 -13.25 -11.68 -22.96
C ALA A 223 -14.69 -11.49 -23.50
N ASP A 224 -15.49 -10.62 -22.88
CA ASP A 224 -16.89 -10.39 -23.25
C ASP A 224 -17.13 -8.91 -23.63
N PRO A 225 -17.40 -8.61 -24.91
CA PRO A 225 -17.69 -7.25 -25.37
C PRO A 225 -18.86 -6.55 -24.68
N HIS A 226 -19.83 -7.30 -24.10
CA HIS A 226 -20.96 -6.70 -23.40
C HIS A 226 -20.53 -5.92 -22.15
N ASN A 227 -19.36 -6.25 -21.58
CA ASN A 227 -18.82 -5.58 -20.39
C ASN A 227 -18.47 -4.12 -20.60
N VAL A 228 -18.30 -3.68 -21.86
CA VAL A 228 -17.83 -2.33 -22.21
C VAL A 228 -18.83 -1.54 -23.05
N GLU A 229 -20.06 -2.02 -23.20
CA GLU A 229 -21.08 -1.35 -24.04
C GLU A 229 -21.45 0.06 -23.57
N GLY A 230 -21.35 0.35 -22.27
CA GLY A 230 -21.63 1.69 -21.72
C GLY A 230 -20.50 2.72 -21.89
N LEU A 231 -19.34 2.33 -22.44
CA LEU A 231 -18.23 3.25 -22.66
C LEU A 231 -18.38 3.93 -24.03
N THR A 232 -18.05 5.21 -24.09
CA THR A 232 -18.09 5.99 -25.34
C THR A 232 -16.68 6.29 -25.83
N GLY A 233 -16.51 6.54 -27.13
CA GLY A 233 -15.20 6.90 -27.70
C GLY A 233 -14.17 5.76 -27.73
N ILE A 234 -14.60 4.49 -27.65
CA ILE A 234 -13.70 3.34 -27.57
C ILE A 234 -13.15 2.98 -28.96
N LYS A 235 -11.84 2.74 -29.04
CA LYS A 235 -11.22 2.01 -30.15
C LYS A 235 -11.11 0.52 -29.78
N LYS A 236 -11.90 -0.34 -30.45
CA LYS A 236 -11.84 -1.80 -30.24
C LYS A 236 -10.69 -2.41 -31.05
N ILE A 237 -9.84 -3.20 -30.40
CA ILE A 237 -8.74 -3.95 -31.03
C ILE A 237 -8.97 -5.44 -30.75
N ASN A 238 -9.23 -6.21 -31.81
CA ASN A 238 -9.42 -7.65 -31.70
C ASN A 238 -8.05 -8.34 -31.77
N ILE A 239 -7.63 -8.97 -30.66
CA ILE A 239 -6.42 -9.78 -30.62
C ILE A 239 -6.78 -11.18 -31.13
N ARG A 240 -6.32 -11.53 -32.33
CA ARG A 240 -6.37 -12.91 -32.84
C ARG A 240 -5.11 -13.66 -32.38
N ARG A 241 -5.28 -14.87 -31.86
CA ARG A 241 -4.16 -15.80 -31.62
C ARG A 241 -3.60 -16.29 -32.94
#